data_AF-A0A161JWX4-F1
#
_entry.id   AF-A0A161JWX4-F1
#
_cell.length_a   1.000
_cell.length_b   1.000
_cell.length_c   1.000
_cell.angle_alpha   90.00
_cell.angle_beta   90.00
_cell.angle_gamma   90.00
#
_symmetry.space_group_name_H-M   'P 1'
#
loop_
_entity.id
_entity.type
_entity.pdbx_description
1 polymer ?
#
loop_
_entity_poly.entity_id
_entity_poly.type
_entity_poly.pdbx_seq_one_letter_code
_entity_poly.pdbx_strand_id
1 'polypeptide(L)'
;MESVAHPDLQRALELSALMLSSAREGDWAAATAHQAECDRLLRQAPVNAAGLMALRRLYQDQQELLGLAAAAREAVEQKRAHARTGHRAVSAYITAAGSS
;
A
#
# COMPACT_ATOMS: atom_id res chain seq x y z
N MET A 1 -25.61 -25.86 10.18
CA MET A 1 -24.19 -25.93 10.58
C MET A 1 -23.55 -24.64 10.11
N GLU A 2 -23.36 -23.71 11.04
CA GLU A 2 -22.63 -22.47 10.77
C GLU A 2 -21.21 -22.85 10.35
N SER A 3 -20.86 -22.50 9.11
CA SER A 3 -19.50 -22.63 8.60
C SER A 3 -18.63 -21.67 9.39
N VAL A 4 -18.06 -22.15 10.51
CA VAL A 4 -17.04 -21.43 11.27
C VAL A 4 -16.00 -20.93 10.27
N ALA A 5 -15.86 -19.61 10.16
CA ALA A 5 -14.88 -18.99 9.29
C ALA A 5 -13.52 -19.63 9.59
N HIS A 6 -12.84 -20.12 8.54
CA HIS A 6 -11.59 -20.84 8.73
C HIS A 6 -10.60 -19.92 9.48
N PRO A 7 -10.00 -20.37 10.59
CA PRO A 7 -9.18 -19.51 11.44
C PRO A 7 -8.04 -18.84 10.66
N ASP A 8 -7.47 -19.53 9.68
CA ASP A 8 -6.41 -18.96 8.83
C ASP A 8 -6.91 -17.84 7.92
N LEU A 9 -8.16 -17.93 7.44
CA LEU A 9 -8.77 -16.88 6.63
C LEU A 9 -9.15 -15.67 7.47
N GLN A 10 -9.63 -15.90 8.69
CA GLN A 10 -9.87 -14.83 9.65
C GLN A 10 -8.55 -14.11 9.97
N ARG A 11 -7.46 -14.87 10.18
CA ARG A 11 -6.14 -14.32 10.43
C ARG A 11 -5.60 -13.53 9.25
N ALA A 12 -5.80 -14.02 8.02
CA ALA A 12 -5.41 -13.28 6.82
C ALA A 12 -6.15 -11.93 6.70
N LEU A 13 -7.43 -11.88 7.07
CA LEU A 13 -8.22 -10.63 7.08
C LEU A 13 -7.74 -9.63 8.14
N GLU A 14 -7.31 -10.09 9.30
CA GLU A 14 -6.72 -9.23 10.32
C GLU A 14 -5.40 -8.63 9.84
N LEU A 15 -4.56 -9.45 9.21
CA LEU A 15 -3.29 -9.02 8.65
C LEU A 15 -3.48 -8.04 7.49
N SER A 16 -4.45 -8.27 6.58
CA SER A 16 -4.77 -7.33 5.49
C SER A 16 -5.24 -5.98 6.03
N ALA A 17 -6.03 -5.97 7.10
CA ALA A 17 -6.47 -4.74 7.76
C ALA A 17 -5.30 -3.94 8.38
N LEU A 18 -4.34 -4.63 9.01
CA LEU A 18 -3.12 -4.01 9.55
C LEU A 18 -2.21 -3.44 8.45
N MET A 19 -2.14 -4.12 7.31
CA MET A 19 -1.39 -3.62 6.17
C MET A 19 -2.02 -2.35 5.61
N LEU A 20 -3.35 -2.31 5.50
CA LEU A 20 -4.09 -1.12 5.06
C LEU A 20 -3.94 0.05 6.04
N SER A 21 -4.01 -0.19 7.35
CA SER A 21 -3.82 0.89 8.33
C SER A 21 -2.41 1.49 8.22
N SER A 22 -1.39 0.63 8.13
CA SER A 22 0.01 1.05 7.98
C SER A 22 0.23 1.84 6.68
N ALA A 23 -0.38 1.40 5.58
CA ALA A 23 -0.29 2.11 4.30
C ALA A 23 -0.97 3.48 4.33
N ARG A 24 -2.10 3.61 5.03
CA ARG A 24 -2.78 4.91 5.23
C ARG A 24 -1.95 5.86 6.09
N GLU A 25 -1.17 5.33 7.03
CA GLU A 25 -0.21 6.09 7.84
C GLU A 25 1.09 6.42 7.07
N GLY A 26 1.29 5.81 5.89
CA GLY A 26 2.48 5.97 5.07
C GLY A 26 3.68 5.13 5.53
N ASP A 27 3.49 4.22 6.49
CA ASP A 27 4.50 3.26 6.92
C ASP A 27 4.50 2.04 5.97
N TRP A 28 5.21 2.19 4.84
CA TRP A 28 5.30 1.15 3.82
C TRP A 28 6.10 -0.09 4.27
N ALA A 29 6.99 0.06 5.25
CA ALA A 29 7.72 -1.07 5.81
C ALA A 29 6.76 -1.95 6.62
N ALA A 30 5.94 -1.36 7.49
CA ALA A 30 4.90 -2.09 8.22
C ALA A 30 3.79 -2.62 7.28
N ALA A 31 3.41 -1.84 6.26
CA ALA A 31 2.39 -2.25 5.29
C ALA A 31 2.74 -3.50 4.47
N THR A 32 4.03 -3.84 4.34
CA THR A 32 4.49 -5.01 3.58
C THR A 32 4.96 -6.16 4.46
N ALA A 33 5.19 -5.91 5.76
CA ALA A 33 5.72 -6.89 6.70
C ALA A 33 4.87 -8.17 6.82
N HIS A 34 3.55 -8.05 6.61
CA HIS A 34 2.61 -9.15 6.78
C HIS A 34 2.20 -9.84 5.46
N GLN A 35 2.67 -9.36 4.31
CA GLN A 35 2.28 -9.92 3.00
C GLN A 35 2.64 -11.41 2.88
N ALA A 36 3.86 -11.79 3.29
CA ALA A 36 4.31 -13.17 3.18
C ALA A 36 3.49 -14.14 4.05
N GLU A 37 3.03 -13.69 5.21
CA GLU A 37 2.18 -14.50 6.09
C GLU A 37 0.76 -14.61 5.55
N CYS A 38 0.20 -13.51 5.02
CA CYS A 38 -1.08 -13.56 4.28
C CYS A 38 -1.03 -14.58 3.14
N ASP A 39 0.02 -14.54 2.30
CA ASP A 39 0.17 -15.45 1.17
C ASP A 39 0.29 -16.92 1.64
N ARG A 40 0.96 -17.16 2.77
CA ARG A 40 1.08 -18.50 3.37
C ARG A 40 -0.27 -19.04 3.81
N LEU A 41 -1.06 -18.23 4.54
CA LEU A 41 -2.38 -18.59 5.04
C LEU A 41 -3.37 -18.82 3.89
N LEU A 42 -3.29 -18.00 2.84
CA LEU A 42 -4.11 -18.14 1.63
C LEU A 42 -3.89 -19.46 0.90
N ARG A 43 -2.65 -19.97 0.83
CA ARG A 43 -2.35 -21.26 0.20
C ARG A 43 -2.90 -22.46 0.99
N GLN A 44 -3.14 -22.29 2.28
CA GLN A 44 -3.65 -23.33 3.18
C GLN A 44 -5.17 -23.28 3.33
N ALA A 45 -5.83 -22.24 2.79
CA ALA A 45 -7.24 -22.01 2.98
C ALA A 45 -8.12 -23.02 2.22
N PRO A 46 -9.18 -23.56 2.85
CA PRO A 46 -10.13 -24.43 2.16
C PRO A 46 -11.05 -23.63 1.23
N VAL A 47 -11.32 -24.20 0.06
CA VAL A 47 -12.24 -23.62 -0.93
C VAL A 47 -13.68 -24.00 -0.56
N ASN A 48 -14.28 -23.23 0.35
CA ASN A 48 -15.70 -23.31 0.70
C ASN A 48 -16.39 -21.94 0.54
N ALA A 49 -17.72 -21.89 0.62
CA ALA A 49 -18.49 -20.66 0.36
C ALA A 49 -18.11 -19.49 1.29
N ALA A 50 -17.86 -19.77 2.58
CA ALA A 50 -17.37 -18.76 3.53
C ALA A 50 -15.96 -18.28 3.16
N GLY A 51 -15.11 -19.20 2.71
CA GLY A 51 -13.76 -18.89 2.26
C GLY A 51 -13.73 -18.04 1.00
N LEU A 52 -14.65 -18.25 0.06
CA LEU A 52 -14.79 -17.40 -1.12
C LEU A 52 -15.17 -15.95 -0.75
N MET A 53 -16.01 -15.75 0.28
CA MET A 53 -16.31 -14.39 0.76
C MET A 53 -15.10 -13.72 1.40
N ALA A 54 -14.33 -14.45 2.22
CA ALA A 54 -13.09 -13.96 2.80
C ALA A 54 -12.06 -13.61 1.72
N LEU A 55 -11.88 -14.48 0.73
CA LEU A 55 -10.99 -14.24 -0.42
C LEU A 55 -11.40 -13.00 -1.21
N ARG A 56 -12.70 -12.80 -1.44
CA ARG A 56 -13.21 -11.59 -2.10
C ARG A 56 -12.87 -10.33 -1.31
N ARG A 57 -12.98 -10.38 0.02
CA ARG A 57 -12.63 -9.26 0.88
C ARG A 57 -11.13 -8.97 0.84
N LEU A 58 -10.30 -10.01 0.96
CA LEU A 58 -8.84 -9.89 0.83
C LEU A 58 -8.42 -9.27 -0.51
N TYR A 59 -9.09 -9.66 -1.59
CA TYR A 59 -8.85 -9.06 -2.91
C TYR A 59 -9.19 -7.57 -2.96
N GLN A 60 -10.30 -7.13 -2.33
CA GLN A 60 -10.66 -5.72 -2.22
C GLN A 60 -9.61 -4.94 -1.41
N ASP A 61 -9.17 -5.49 -0.28
CA ASP A 61 -8.15 -4.86 0.55
C ASP A 61 -6.83 -4.72 -0.23
N GLN A 62 -6.45 -5.72 -1.04
CA GLN A 62 -5.26 -5.64 -1.89
C GLN A 62 -5.38 -4.56 -2.99
N GLN A 63 -6.55 -4.42 -3.60
CA GLN A 63 -6.80 -3.36 -4.59
C GLN A 63 -6.68 -1.97 -3.97
N GLU A 64 -7.21 -1.78 -2.76
CA GLU A 64 -7.08 -0.53 -2.03
C GLU A 64 -5.61 -0.23 -1.70
N LEU A 65 -4.86 -1.22 -1.24
CA LEU A 65 -3.43 -1.08 -0.95
C LEU A 65 -2.63 -0.66 -2.19
N LEU A 66 -2.92 -1.25 -3.35
CA LEU A 66 -2.29 -0.86 -4.63
C LEU A 66 -2.66 0.57 -5.02
N GLY A 67 -3.91 0.99 -4.78
CA GLY A 67 -4.35 2.37 -4.99
C GLY A 67 -3.59 3.36 -4.11
N LEU A 68 -3.42 3.05 -2.82
CA LEU A 68 -2.65 3.87 -1.88
C LEU A 68 -1.18 3.98 -2.30
N ALA A 69 -0.57 2.86 -2.70
CA ALA A 69 0.82 2.84 -3.18
C ALA A 69 1.01 3.68 -4.45
N ALA A 70 0.05 3.62 -5.39
CA ALA A 70 0.08 4.45 -6.59
C ALA A 70 -0.03 5.95 -6.25
N ALA A 71 -0.95 6.32 -5.37
CA ALA A 71 -1.11 7.70 -4.91
C ALA A 71 0.14 8.23 -4.19
N ALA A 72 0.76 7.40 -3.35
CA ALA A 72 1.99 7.76 -2.65
C ALA A 72 3.17 7.97 -3.61
N ARG A 73 3.31 7.11 -4.62
CA ARG A 73 4.31 7.26 -5.68
C ARG A 73 4.12 8.57 -6.44
N GLU A 74 2.89 8.86 -6.84
CA GLU A 74 2.55 10.11 -7.54
C GLU A 74 2.90 11.34 -6.70
N ALA A 75 2.59 11.33 -5.40
CA ALA A 75 2.95 12.41 -4.48
C ALA A 75 4.48 12.62 -4.37
N VAL A 76 5.26 11.53 -4.39
CA VAL A 76 6.74 11.62 -4.40
C VAL A 76 7.26 12.21 -5.70
N GLU A 77 6.72 11.79 -6.85
CA GLU A 77 7.12 12.33 -8.15
C GLU A 77 6.78 13.83 -8.28
N GLN A 78 5.60 14.24 -7.81
CA GLN A 78 5.23 15.65 -7.77
C GLN A 78 6.19 16.46 -6.89
N LYS A 79 6.52 16.00 -5.69
CA LYS A 79 7.51 16.67 -4.81
C LYS A 79 8.88 16.79 -5.48
N ARG A 80 9.33 15.75 -6.18
CA ARG A 80 10.59 15.76 -6.95
C ARG A 80 10.56 16.77 -8.09
N ALA A 81 9.47 16.83 -8.85
CA ALA A 81 9.30 17.80 -9.92
C ALA A 81 9.36 19.24 -9.40
N HIS A 82 8.68 19.52 -8.29
CA HIS A 82 8.71 20.84 -7.63
C HIS A 82 10.13 21.22 -7.18
N ALA A 83 10.85 20.29 -6.54
CA ALA A 83 12.23 20.54 -6.11
C ALA A 83 13.16 20.84 -7.30
N ARG A 84 13.00 20.13 -8.42
CA ARG A 84 13.79 20.38 -9.65
C ARG A 84 13.50 21.75 -10.26
N THR A 85 12.22 22.14 -10.33
CA THR A 85 11.84 23.46 -10.86
C THR A 85 12.33 24.58 -9.95
N GLY A 86 12.21 24.44 -8.63
CA GLY A 86 12.73 25.39 -7.65
C GLY A 86 14.25 25.56 -7.78
N HIS A 87 15.00 24.46 -7.86
CA HIS A 87 16.44 24.50 -8.08
C HIS A 87 16.80 25.23 -9.38
N ARG A 88 16.10 24.95 -10.49
CA ARG A 88 16.33 25.65 -11.77
C ARG A 88 16.10 27.16 -11.66
N ALA A 89 15.01 27.57 -11.00
CA ALA A 89 14.69 28.98 -10.81
C ALA A 89 15.77 29.71 -9.98
N VAL A 90 16.22 29.09 -8.88
CA VAL A 90 17.28 29.63 -8.03
C VAL A 90 18.61 29.72 -8.80
N SER A 91 19.00 28.68 -9.53
CA SER A 91 20.21 28.71 -10.35
C SER A 91 20.15 29.81 -11.41
N ALA A 92 19.02 29.99 -12.09
CA ALA A 92 18.85 31.06 -13.07
C ALA A 92 18.98 32.46 -12.45
N TYR A 93 18.42 32.66 -11.25
CA TYR A 93 18.55 33.92 -10.52
C TYR A 93 20.00 34.22 -10.13
N ILE A 94 20.73 33.23 -9.58
CA ILE A 94 22.14 33.39 -9.21
C ILE A 94 22.99 33.72 -10.44
N THR A 95 22.78 33.00 -11.56
CA THR A 95 23.50 33.28 -12.80
C THR A 95 23.22 34.69 -13.32
N ALA A 96 21.97 35.14 -13.29
CA ALA A 96 21.61 36.49 -13.73
C ALA A 96 22.21 37.59 -12.84
N ALA A 97 22.19 37.39 -11.51
CA ALA A 97 22.75 38.33 -10.54
C ALA A 97 24.29 38.39 -10.55
N GLY A 98 24.97 37.28 -10.86
CA GLY A 98 26.44 37.23 -10.98
C GLY A 98 26.99 37.62 -12.35
N SER A 99 26.12 37.85 -13.34
CA SER A 99 26.48 38.31 -14.69
C SER A 99 26.26 39.82 -14.90
N SER A 100 25.91 40.55 -13.84
CA SER A 100 25.81 42.02 -13.77
C SER A 100 26.96 42.59 -12.96
#